data_AF-A0A4Y7PH42-F1
#
_entry.id   AF-A0A4Y7PH42-F1
#
_cell.length_a   1.000
_cell.length_b   1.000
_cell.length_c   1.000
_cell.angle_alpha   90.00
_cell.angle_beta   90.00
_cell.angle_gamma   90.00
#
_symmetry.space_group_name_H-M   'P 1'
#
loop_
_entity.id
_entity.type
_entity.pdbx_description
1 polymer ?
#
loop_
_entity_poly.entity_id
_entity_poly.type
_entity_poly.pdbx_seq_one_letter_code
_entity_poly.pdbx_strand_id
1 'polypeptide(L)'
;MAGSTPYERFQQFTTINSNLEPLDLLYLTVLRQLFQPNAMARFKSVMGQILAAFEPLSVDALAKMRSAALVDGKLRSNDVVTSIVKFMGSLLSGVLNDFMPVQVLHTSFRDFLSDQSRSGDFYVNQHEQHSDMALACLNIMKNELHFNICRIKTSYKLNENICGLDKCIKKYISPQLAYSCKFWMKHLQKVTVPLDPKFQRKMIFFLKKQLLYWLEVLSVLKEVNIAPSMLSLILKLKMVSNITSPL
;
A
#
# COMPACT_ATOMS: atom_id res chain seq x y z
N MET A 1 7.94 31.68 13.37
CA MET A 1 7.72 32.06 14.78
C MET A 1 6.51 32.99 14.84
N ALA A 2 5.78 33.04 15.95
CA ALA A 2 4.60 33.91 16.05
C ALA A 2 5.01 35.38 15.82
N GLY A 3 4.32 36.09 14.92
CA GLY A 3 4.55 37.51 14.63
C GLY A 3 5.29 37.86 13.33
N SER A 4 5.84 36.90 12.58
CA SER A 4 6.55 37.17 11.32
C SER A 4 5.62 37.12 10.10
N THR A 5 5.77 38.06 9.15
CA THR A 5 5.05 38.03 7.87
C THR A 5 5.45 36.82 7.02
N PRO A 6 4.60 36.39 6.05
CA PRO A 6 4.99 35.36 5.08
C PRO A 6 6.30 35.69 4.34
N TYR A 7 6.53 36.97 4.01
CA TYR A 7 7.73 37.43 3.32
C TYR A 7 9.00 37.31 4.18
N GLU A 8 8.95 37.76 5.43
CA GLU A 8 10.09 37.64 6.35
C GLU A 8 10.42 36.18 6.65
N ARG A 9 9.40 35.32 6.75
CA ARG A 9 9.60 33.87 6.85
C ARG A 9 10.33 33.34 5.62
N PHE A 10 9.88 33.71 4.42
CA PHE A 10 10.50 33.30 3.17
C PHE A 10 11.97 33.79 3.06
N GLN A 11 12.25 35.04 3.41
CA GLN A 11 13.62 35.55 3.42
C GLN A 11 14.51 34.79 4.40
N GLN A 12 14.05 34.56 5.63
CA GLN A 12 14.76 33.72 6.59
C GLN A 12 15.04 32.32 6.04
N PHE A 13 14.10 31.72 5.31
CA PHE A 13 14.31 30.43 4.63
C PHE A 13 15.43 30.49 3.58
N THR A 14 15.51 31.55 2.79
CA THR A 14 16.53 31.69 1.72
C THR A 14 17.93 32.04 2.24
N THR A 15 18.06 32.58 3.45
CA THR A 15 19.35 32.98 4.04
C THR A 15 20.01 31.87 4.87
N ILE A 16 19.32 30.75 5.12
CA ILE A 16 19.91 29.60 5.81
C ILE A 16 20.98 28.98 4.91
N ASN A 17 22.25 29.11 5.34
CA ASN A 17 23.41 28.55 4.68
C ASN A 17 23.44 27.02 4.89
N SER A 18 22.64 26.30 4.11
CA SER A 18 22.62 24.84 4.07
C SER A 18 22.90 24.36 2.66
N ASN A 19 23.62 23.25 2.51
CA ASN A 19 23.83 22.57 1.22
C ASN A 19 22.55 21.90 0.66
N LEU A 20 21.37 22.25 1.20
CA LEU A 20 20.08 21.69 0.82
C LEU A 20 19.33 22.69 -0.06
N GLU A 21 18.62 22.17 -1.06
CA GLU A 21 17.74 22.97 -1.90
C GLU A 21 16.65 23.66 -1.05
N PRO A 22 16.20 24.88 -1.41
CA PRO A 22 15.20 25.62 -0.65
C PRO A 22 13.90 24.84 -0.39
N LEU A 23 13.53 23.94 -1.31
CA LEU A 23 12.34 23.11 -1.19
C LEU A 23 12.52 21.97 -0.15
N ASP A 24 13.73 21.42 -0.03
CA ASP A 24 14.04 20.40 0.97
C ASP A 24 13.99 20.99 2.38
N LEU A 25 14.48 22.22 2.54
CA LEU A 25 14.35 22.97 3.79
C LEU A 25 12.89 23.21 4.18
N LEU A 26 12.04 23.55 3.20
CA LEU A 26 10.61 23.74 3.44
C LEU A 26 9.96 22.43 3.91
N TYR A 27 10.23 21.32 3.22
CA TYR A 27 9.71 20.01 3.61
C TYR A 27 10.17 19.60 5.00
N LEU A 28 11.46 19.72 5.30
CA LEU A 28 12.00 19.44 6.63
C LEU A 28 11.34 20.30 7.71
N THR A 29 11.12 21.58 7.43
CA THR A 29 10.53 22.50 8.40
C THR A 29 9.08 22.15 8.70
N VAL A 30 8.28 21.87 7.66
CA VAL A 30 6.89 21.40 7.84
C VAL A 30 6.89 20.07 8.62
N LEU A 31 7.69 19.09 8.21
CA LEU A 31 7.70 17.77 8.86
C LEU A 31 8.15 17.82 10.32
N ARG A 32 9.17 18.63 10.66
CA ARG A 32 9.64 18.82 12.05
C ARG A 32 8.63 19.55 12.93
N GLN A 33 7.79 20.40 12.35
CA GLN A 33 6.67 21.02 13.09
C GLN A 33 5.56 20.01 13.38
N LEU A 34 5.31 19.09 12.46
CA LEU A 34 4.22 18.11 12.56
C LEU A 34 4.57 16.91 13.45
N PHE A 35 5.82 16.44 13.40
CA PHE A 35 6.19 15.16 13.99
C PHE A 35 7.35 15.24 14.98
N GLN A 36 7.14 14.66 16.15
CA GLN A 36 8.16 14.45 17.17
C GLN A 36 8.99 13.18 16.88
N PRO A 37 10.22 13.07 17.40
CA PRO A 37 11.08 11.90 17.15
C PRO A 37 10.44 10.54 17.50
N ASN A 38 9.61 10.48 18.54
CA ASN A 38 8.89 9.25 18.95
C ASN A 38 7.79 8.81 17.96
N ALA A 39 7.43 9.65 16.98
CA ALA A 39 6.48 9.34 15.92
C ALA A 39 7.16 8.78 14.66
N MET A 40 8.50 8.83 14.55
CA MET A 40 9.22 8.53 13.31
C MET A 40 9.01 7.11 12.78
N ALA A 41 8.95 6.12 13.66
CA ALA A 41 8.66 4.75 13.24
C ALA A 41 7.26 4.61 12.61
N ARG A 42 6.26 5.32 13.15
CA ARG A 42 4.90 5.36 12.59
C ARG A 42 4.88 6.14 11.27
N PHE A 43 5.53 7.29 11.23
CA PHE A 43 5.67 8.12 10.04
C PHE A 43 6.27 7.31 8.88
N LYS A 44 7.47 6.74 9.07
CA LYS A 44 8.18 5.96 8.03
C LYS A 44 7.34 4.80 7.53
N SER A 45 6.64 4.12 8.43
CA SER A 45 5.85 2.96 8.05
C SER A 45 4.51 3.32 7.36
N VAL A 46 3.89 4.46 7.67
CA VAL A 46 2.71 4.95 6.95
C VAL A 46 3.11 5.56 5.60
N MET A 47 4.11 6.44 5.59
CA MET A 47 4.61 7.04 4.36
C MET A 47 5.22 6.01 3.43
N GLY A 48 5.91 5.00 3.97
CA GLY A 48 6.35 3.83 3.20
C GLY A 48 5.20 3.22 2.42
N GLN A 49 4.10 2.87 3.09
CA GLN A 49 2.95 2.25 2.43
C GLN A 49 2.38 3.14 1.32
N ILE A 50 2.25 4.44 1.57
CA ILE A 50 1.75 5.41 0.59
C ILE A 50 2.69 5.48 -0.62
N LEU A 51 4.00 5.52 -0.41
CA LEU A 51 4.99 5.66 -1.48
C LEU A 51 5.21 4.37 -2.29
N ALA A 52 5.04 3.21 -1.65
CA ALA A 52 5.20 1.89 -2.27
C ALA A 52 3.93 1.40 -2.98
N ALA A 53 2.77 2.01 -2.70
CA ALA A 53 1.51 1.62 -3.31
C ALA A 53 1.52 1.90 -4.82
N PHE A 54 1.14 0.90 -5.63
CA PHE A 54 1.07 1.04 -7.09
C PHE A 54 -0.19 1.79 -7.55
N GLU A 55 -1.23 1.74 -6.75
CA GLU A 55 -2.44 2.55 -6.85
C GLU A 55 -2.69 3.18 -5.48
N PRO A 56 -3.08 4.47 -5.42
CA PRO A 56 -3.40 5.14 -4.17
C PRO A 56 -4.46 4.40 -3.35
N LEU A 57 -4.21 4.26 -2.05
CA LEU A 57 -5.12 3.63 -1.09
C LEU A 57 -5.72 4.68 -0.16
N SER A 58 -6.95 4.43 0.29
CA SER A 58 -7.59 5.27 1.31
C SER A 58 -7.00 5.04 2.69
N VAL A 59 -7.28 5.93 3.65
CA VAL A 59 -6.83 5.77 5.04
C VAL A 59 -7.31 4.45 5.63
N ASP A 60 -8.58 4.09 5.39
CA ASP A 60 -9.12 2.81 5.86
C ASP A 60 -8.38 1.62 5.22
N ALA A 61 -8.21 1.63 3.89
CA ALA A 61 -7.50 0.55 3.20
C ALA A 61 -6.04 0.44 3.66
N LEU A 62 -5.32 1.56 3.85
CA LEU A 62 -3.96 1.60 4.40
C LEU A 62 -3.91 1.00 5.81
N ALA A 63 -4.89 1.28 6.66
CA ALA A 63 -4.95 0.73 8.00
C ALA A 63 -5.21 -0.79 8.01
N LYS A 64 -6.06 -1.29 7.09
CA LYS A 64 -6.26 -2.73 6.87
C LYS A 64 -5.00 -3.40 6.35
N MET A 65 -4.33 -2.81 5.35
CA MET A 65 -3.05 -3.29 4.80
C MET A 65 -1.98 -3.37 5.90
N ARG A 66 -1.80 -2.30 6.67
CA ARG A 66 -0.89 -2.25 7.81
C ARG A 66 -1.17 -3.35 8.84
N SER A 67 -2.43 -3.50 9.23
CA SER A 67 -2.83 -4.51 10.21
C SER A 67 -2.61 -5.93 9.69
N ALA A 68 -2.73 -6.14 8.38
CA ALA A 68 -2.48 -7.42 7.73
C ALA A 68 -0.99 -7.73 7.57
N ALA A 69 -0.10 -6.73 7.51
CA ALA A 69 1.34 -6.94 7.46
C ALA A 69 1.93 -7.36 8.83
N LEU A 70 1.39 -6.82 9.93
CA LEU A 70 1.91 -7.06 11.27
C LEU A 70 1.50 -8.45 11.78
N VAL A 71 2.50 -9.29 12.11
CA VAL A 71 2.28 -10.69 12.55
C VAL A 71 1.80 -10.80 13.99
N ASP A 72 1.99 -9.78 14.83
CA ASP A 72 1.60 -9.81 16.25
C ASP A 72 0.83 -8.55 16.63
N GLY A 73 -0.51 -8.63 16.58
CA GLY A 73 -1.52 -7.96 17.45
C GLY A 73 -1.37 -6.49 17.91
N LYS A 74 -0.30 -5.77 17.57
CA LYS A 74 0.00 -4.44 18.07
C LYS A 74 -0.56 -3.40 17.10
N LEU A 75 -1.58 -2.72 17.61
CA LEU A 75 -2.23 -1.53 17.07
C LEU A 75 -2.96 -1.76 15.73
N ARG A 76 -4.02 -2.58 15.81
CA ARG A 76 -5.10 -2.71 14.81
C ARG A 76 -6.00 -1.46 14.77
N SER A 77 -5.43 -0.27 14.64
CA SER A 77 -6.23 0.94 14.65
C SER A 77 -5.91 1.87 13.48
N ASN A 78 -6.98 2.32 12.83
CA ASN A 78 -6.97 3.44 11.87
C ASN A 78 -6.31 4.68 12.50
N ASP A 79 -6.27 4.78 13.84
CA ASP A 79 -5.61 5.84 14.59
C ASP A 79 -4.16 6.06 14.17
N VAL A 80 -3.41 4.99 13.85
CA VAL A 80 -1.99 5.16 13.46
C VAL A 80 -1.90 5.87 12.11
N VAL A 81 -2.62 5.39 11.09
CA VAL A 81 -2.58 6.02 9.76
C VAL A 81 -3.13 7.45 9.84
N THR A 82 -4.29 7.61 10.49
CA THR A 82 -4.95 8.91 10.68
C THR A 82 -4.04 9.90 11.40
N SER A 83 -3.34 9.47 12.47
CA SER A 83 -2.43 10.33 13.24
C SER A 83 -1.25 10.87 12.42
N ILE A 84 -0.88 10.19 11.33
CA ILE A 84 0.15 10.65 10.41
C ILE A 84 -0.45 11.53 9.31
N VAL A 85 -1.44 11.03 8.58
CA VAL A 85 -1.89 11.70 7.34
C VAL A 85 -2.75 12.94 7.58
N LYS A 86 -3.55 12.99 8.67
CA LYS A 86 -4.54 14.04 8.91
C LYS A 86 -3.93 15.45 8.95
N PHE A 87 -2.69 15.57 9.42
CA PHE A 87 -1.99 16.85 9.56
C PHE A 87 -1.13 17.22 8.34
N MET A 88 -1.08 16.36 7.33
CA MET A 88 -0.23 16.53 6.14
C MET A 88 -1.01 17.08 4.94
N GLY A 89 -2.12 17.80 5.14
CA GLY A 89 -2.97 18.30 4.04
C GLY A 89 -2.29 19.26 3.05
N SER A 90 -1.14 19.84 3.42
CA SER A 90 -0.29 20.64 2.52
C SER A 90 0.64 19.80 1.64
N LEU A 91 0.81 18.51 1.96
CA LEU A 91 1.72 17.58 1.29
C LEU A 91 0.98 16.41 0.64
N LEU A 92 -0.22 16.08 1.16
CA LEU A 92 -1.03 14.95 0.76
C LEU A 92 -2.47 15.38 0.44
N SER A 93 -3.07 14.77 -0.58
CA SER A 93 -4.52 14.82 -0.84
C SER A 93 -5.25 13.65 -0.15
N GLY A 94 -6.58 13.72 -0.06
CA GLY A 94 -7.40 12.62 0.46
C GLY A 94 -7.38 12.45 1.98
N VAL A 95 -6.71 13.34 2.72
CA VAL A 95 -6.48 13.21 4.17
C VAL A 95 -7.70 13.52 5.05
N LEU A 96 -8.77 14.07 4.47
CA LEU A 96 -9.98 14.49 5.20
C LEU A 96 -11.11 13.47 5.14
N ASN A 97 -11.00 12.43 4.32
CA ASN A 97 -12.03 11.40 4.16
C ASN A 97 -11.36 10.03 4.11
N ASP A 98 -11.71 9.17 5.05
CA ASP A 98 -11.05 7.87 5.25
C ASP A 98 -11.23 6.89 4.06
N PHE A 99 -12.19 7.19 3.18
CA PHE A 99 -12.49 6.42 1.97
C PHE A 99 -11.92 7.03 0.69
N MET A 100 -11.37 8.25 0.75
CA MET A 100 -10.71 8.86 -0.40
C MET A 100 -9.25 8.39 -0.48
N PRO A 101 -8.71 8.11 -1.68
CA PRO A 101 -7.32 7.71 -1.83
C PRO A 101 -6.36 8.81 -1.39
N VAL A 102 -5.39 8.44 -0.54
CA VAL A 102 -4.32 9.33 -0.07
C VAL A 102 -3.20 9.35 -1.11
N GLN A 103 -2.79 10.55 -1.53
CA GLN A 103 -1.74 10.72 -2.54
C GLN A 103 -0.79 11.83 -2.14
N VAL A 104 0.47 11.69 -2.52
CA VAL A 104 1.44 12.78 -2.45
C VAL A 104 1.08 13.81 -3.51
N LEU A 105 0.96 15.09 -3.11
CA LEU A 105 0.56 16.17 -4.01
C LEU A 105 1.62 16.49 -5.07
N HIS A 106 2.90 16.35 -4.73
CA HIS A 106 3.98 16.74 -5.62
C HIS A 106 5.12 15.72 -5.66
N THR A 107 5.58 15.39 -6.88
CA THR A 107 6.65 14.40 -7.11
C THR A 107 7.93 14.75 -6.36
N SER A 108 8.30 16.03 -6.27
CA SER A 108 9.51 16.43 -5.53
C SER A 108 9.47 16.09 -4.03
N PHE A 109 8.27 16.01 -3.41
CA PHE A 109 8.14 15.55 -2.02
C PHE A 109 8.39 14.04 -1.91
N ARG A 110 7.92 13.27 -2.89
CA ARG A 110 8.22 11.84 -3.00
C ARG A 110 9.72 11.60 -3.19
N ASP A 111 10.36 12.37 -4.05
CA ASP A 111 11.80 12.25 -4.29
C ASP A 111 12.61 12.63 -3.05
N PHE A 112 12.19 13.70 -2.35
CA PHE A 112 12.79 14.11 -1.08
C PHE A 112 12.74 12.97 -0.03
N LEU A 113 11.59 12.36 0.21
CA LEU A 113 11.45 11.27 1.19
C LEU A 113 12.21 9.99 0.79
N SER A 114 12.55 9.85 -0.49
CA SER A 114 13.26 8.69 -1.04
C SER A 114 14.79 8.87 -1.04
N ASP A 115 15.30 10.00 -0.57
CA ASP A 115 16.72 10.29 -0.49
C ASP A 115 17.11 10.66 0.95
N GLN A 116 17.96 9.82 1.56
CA GLN A 116 18.38 10.00 2.94
C GLN A 116 19.23 11.26 3.16
N SER A 117 20.01 11.66 2.15
CA SER A 117 20.85 12.87 2.23
C SER A 117 20.00 14.14 2.29
N ARG A 118 18.81 14.10 1.67
CA ARG A 118 17.86 15.22 1.62
C ARG A 118 16.91 15.24 2.81
N SER A 119 16.37 14.09 3.18
CA SER A 119 15.29 13.98 4.18
C SER A 119 15.72 13.62 5.60
N GLY A 120 16.97 13.18 5.79
CA GLY A 120 17.52 12.83 7.10
C GLY A 120 16.65 11.83 7.85
N ASP A 121 16.16 12.22 9.04
CA ASP A 121 15.31 11.37 9.88
C ASP A 121 13.98 10.98 9.23
N PHE A 122 13.51 11.73 8.22
CA PHE A 122 12.27 11.45 7.50
C PHE A 122 12.43 10.50 6.31
N TYR A 123 13.65 10.02 6.04
CA TYR A 123 13.91 9.07 4.97
C TYR A 123 13.05 7.79 5.09
N VAL A 124 12.48 7.39 3.95
CA VAL A 124 11.61 6.22 3.83
C VAL A 124 12.22 5.22 2.85
N ASN A 125 12.62 4.06 3.37
CA ASN A 125 13.08 2.95 2.55
C ASN A 125 11.88 2.22 1.90
N GLN A 126 11.62 2.50 0.61
CA GLN A 126 10.51 1.87 -0.12
C GLN A 126 10.72 0.35 -0.35
N HIS A 127 11.97 -0.12 -0.38
CA HIS A 127 12.26 -1.53 -0.66
C HIS A 127 11.73 -2.45 0.43
N GLU A 128 11.98 -2.10 1.70
CA GLU A 128 11.43 -2.83 2.86
C GLU A 128 9.91 -2.85 2.83
N GLN A 129 9.29 -1.75 2.38
CA GLN A 129 7.84 -1.65 2.33
C GLN A 129 7.19 -2.57 1.30
N HIS A 130 7.84 -2.86 0.17
CA HIS A 130 7.27 -3.80 -0.81
C HIS A 130 7.09 -5.20 -0.21
N SER A 131 7.97 -5.62 0.71
CA SER A 131 7.82 -6.88 1.44
C SER A 131 6.57 -6.88 2.32
N ASP A 132 6.40 -5.84 3.15
CA ASP A 132 5.22 -5.69 4.01
C ASP A 132 3.92 -5.64 3.23
N MET A 133 3.92 -4.92 2.10
CA MET A 133 2.75 -4.81 1.22
C MET A 133 2.42 -6.16 0.56
N ALA A 134 3.41 -6.91 0.09
CA ALA A 134 3.18 -8.26 -0.44
C ALA A 134 2.59 -9.19 0.63
N LEU A 135 3.09 -9.11 1.86
CA LEU A 135 2.61 -9.92 2.98
C LEU A 135 1.17 -9.56 3.36
N ALA A 136 0.88 -8.26 3.46
CA ALA A 136 -0.45 -7.74 3.70
C ALA A 136 -1.44 -8.24 2.63
N CYS A 137 -1.08 -8.13 1.36
CA CYS A 137 -1.93 -8.58 0.27
C CYS A 137 -2.25 -10.08 0.37
N LEU A 138 -1.24 -10.92 0.62
CA LEU A 138 -1.45 -12.37 0.79
C LEU A 138 -2.34 -12.68 1.99
N ASN A 139 -2.22 -11.92 3.09
CA ASN A 139 -3.07 -12.10 4.27
C ASN A 139 -4.51 -11.63 4.04
N ILE A 140 -4.72 -10.52 3.35
CA ILE A 140 -6.05 -10.03 2.97
C ILE A 140 -6.71 -11.04 2.04
N MET A 141 -6.02 -11.49 0.98
CA MET A 141 -6.54 -12.53 0.09
C MET A 141 -6.86 -13.82 0.85
N LYS A 142 -6.00 -14.25 1.79
CA LYS A 142 -6.27 -15.41 2.63
C LYS A 142 -7.59 -15.29 3.41
N ASN A 143 -7.89 -14.10 3.91
CA ASN A 143 -9.03 -13.88 4.80
C ASN A 143 -10.33 -13.52 4.06
N GLU A 144 -10.24 -12.81 2.94
CA GLU A 144 -11.40 -12.24 2.26
C GLU A 144 -11.80 -13.00 0.99
N LEU A 145 -10.89 -13.74 0.34
CA LEU A 145 -11.27 -14.55 -0.82
C LEU A 145 -12.10 -15.77 -0.42
N HIS A 146 -13.25 -15.91 -1.06
CA HIS A 146 -14.09 -17.09 -0.98
C HIS A 146 -14.85 -17.31 -2.30
N PHE A 147 -15.40 -18.50 -2.47
CA PHE A 147 -16.21 -18.83 -3.64
C PHE A 147 -17.42 -17.89 -3.79
N ASN A 148 -17.70 -17.49 -5.04
CA ASN A 148 -18.86 -16.68 -5.40
C ASN A 148 -18.94 -15.38 -4.58
N ILE A 149 -17.83 -14.64 -4.53
CA ILE A 149 -17.67 -13.47 -3.65
C ILE A 149 -18.71 -12.39 -3.93
N CYS A 150 -19.02 -12.15 -5.19
CA CYS A 150 -20.04 -11.19 -5.62
C CYS A 150 -21.48 -11.73 -5.52
N ARG A 151 -21.67 -12.96 -5.01
CA ARG A 151 -22.98 -13.65 -4.87
C ARG A 151 -23.78 -13.64 -6.16
N ILE A 152 -23.09 -13.88 -7.27
CA ILE A 152 -23.68 -13.95 -8.60
C ILE A 152 -24.56 -15.20 -8.66
N LYS A 153 -25.78 -15.05 -9.17
CA LYS A 153 -26.79 -16.12 -9.21
C LYS A 153 -26.53 -17.18 -10.27
N THR A 154 -25.77 -16.85 -11.32
CA THR A 154 -25.53 -17.73 -12.46
C THR A 154 -24.16 -17.47 -13.09
N SER A 155 -23.47 -18.54 -13.46
CA SER A 155 -22.19 -18.50 -14.18
C SER A 155 -22.35 -18.57 -15.71
N TYR A 156 -23.57 -18.74 -16.23
CA TYR A 156 -23.82 -18.88 -17.68
C TYR A 156 -23.87 -17.54 -18.43
N LYS A 157 -23.89 -16.42 -17.70
CA LYS A 157 -23.89 -15.07 -18.29
C LYS A 157 -22.49 -14.48 -18.25
N LEU A 158 -22.13 -13.80 -19.34
CA LEU A 158 -20.97 -12.91 -19.34
C LEU A 158 -21.13 -11.83 -18.26
N ASN A 159 -20.04 -11.41 -17.63
CA ASN A 159 -20.06 -10.40 -16.57
C ASN A 159 -20.76 -9.10 -16.99
N GLU A 160 -20.55 -8.67 -18.24
CA GLU A 160 -21.20 -7.48 -18.82
C GLU A 160 -22.73 -7.61 -18.92
N ASN A 161 -23.25 -8.83 -18.97
CA ASN A 161 -24.67 -9.14 -19.06
C ASN A 161 -25.33 -9.38 -17.68
N ILE A 162 -24.60 -9.14 -16.59
CA ILE A 162 -25.12 -9.26 -15.22
C ILE A 162 -25.60 -7.90 -14.75
N CYS A 163 -26.93 -7.73 -14.68
CA CYS A 163 -27.54 -6.52 -14.17
C CYS A 163 -27.13 -6.25 -12.71
N GLY A 164 -26.61 -5.05 -12.43
CA GLY A 164 -26.24 -4.63 -11.08
C GLY A 164 -24.90 -5.18 -10.57
N LEU A 165 -24.08 -5.80 -11.43
CA LEU A 165 -22.78 -6.36 -11.04
C LEU A 165 -21.88 -5.31 -10.34
N ASP A 166 -21.85 -4.06 -10.83
CA ASP A 166 -21.06 -2.99 -10.21
C ASP A 166 -21.45 -2.71 -8.75
N LYS A 167 -22.74 -2.84 -8.41
CA LYS A 167 -23.23 -2.70 -7.03
C LYS A 167 -22.76 -3.87 -6.17
N CYS A 168 -22.78 -5.09 -6.72
CA CYS A 168 -22.26 -6.27 -6.04
C CYS A 168 -20.75 -6.16 -5.79
N ILE A 169 -19.98 -5.74 -6.81
CA ILE A 169 -18.54 -5.52 -6.69
C ILE A 169 -18.26 -4.52 -5.55
N LYS A 170 -18.89 -3.33 -5.57
CA LYS A 170 -18.72 -2.32 -4.52
C LYS A 170 -19.11 -2.79 -3.12
N LYS A 171 -20.05 -3.73 -3.03
CA LYS A 171 -20.56 -4.25 -1.75
C LYS A 171 -19.70 -5.38 -1.18
N TYR A 172 -19.17 -6.26 -2.04
CA TYR A 172 -18.55 -7.51 -1.62
C TYR A 172 -17.03 -7.54 -1.80
N ILE A 173 -16.48 -6.73 -2.70
CA ILE A 173 -15.04 -6.63 -2.90
C ILE A 173 -14.56 -5.35 -2.22
N SER A 174 -13.85 -5.52 -1.10
CA SER A 174 -13.27 -4.40 -0.38
C SER A 174 -12.16 -3.72 -1.20
N PRO A 175 -11.89 -2.42 -0.99
CA PRO A 175 -10.79 -1.73 -1.69
C PRO A 175 -9.43 -2.40 -1.47
N GLN A 176 -9.14 -2.85 -0.24
CA GLN A 176 -7.89 -3.54 0.06
C GLN A 176 -7.81 -4.92 -0.61
N LEU A 177 -8.92 -5.66 -0.77
CA LEU A 177 -8.93 -6.92 -1.50
C LEU A 177 -8.70 -6.70 -2.99
N ALA A 178 -9.41 -5.75 -3.60
CA ALA A 178 -9.21 -5.39 -5.00
C ALA A 178 -7.74 -5.03 -5.28
N TYR A 179 -7.16 -4.17 -4.44
CA TYR A 179 -5.74 -3.84 -4.51
C TYR A 179 -4.86 -5.08 -4.36
N SER A 180 -5.13 -5.90 -3.34
CA SER A 180 -4.35 -7.11 -3.06
C SER A 180 -4.33 -8.06 -4.25
N CYS A 181 -5.48 -8.34 -4.85
CA CYS A 181 -5.61 -9.22 -6.01
C CYS A 181 -4.83 -8.72 -7.23
N LYS A 182 -4.73 -7.40 -7.42
CA LYS A 182 -4.00 -6.79 -8.55
C LYS A 182 -2.49 -6.71 -8.32
N PHE A 183 -2.04 -6.43 -7.09
CA PHE A 183 -0.69 -5.90 -6.85
C PHE A 183 0.24 -6.78 -6.02
N TRP A 184 -0.25 -7.82 -5.34
CA TRP A 184 0.60 -8.63 -4.44
C TRP A 184 1.87 -9.17 -5.11
N MET A 185 1.76 -9.60 -6.38
CA MET A 185 2.90 -10.09 -7.13
C MET A 185 3.85 -8.99 -7.58
N LYS A 186 3.32 -7.81 -7.96
CA LYS A 186 4.16 -6.65 -8.31
C LYS A 186 4.99 -6.20 -7.12
N HIS A 187 4.43 -6.26 -5.91
CA HIS A 187 5.20 -6.04 -4.68
C HIS A 187 6.26 -7.12 -4.48
N LEU A 188 5.90 -8.40 -4.63
CA LEU A 188 6.84 -9.51 -4.47
C LEU A 188 8.04 -9.43 -5.43
N GLN A 189 7.83 -8.97 -6.67
CA GLN A 189 8.90 -8.74 -7.65
C GLN A 189 9.92 -7.67 -7.23
N LYS A 190 9.54 -6.79 -6.29
CA LYS A 190 10.40 -5.74 -5.74
C LYS A 190 11.13 -6.19 -4.47
N VAL A 191 10.88 -7.42 -3.98
CA VAL A 191 11.53 -7.96 -2.79
C VAL A 191 12.76 -8.77 -3.18
N THR A 192 13.88 -8.55 -2.49
CA THR A 192 15.11 -9.34 -2.66
C THR A 192 14.90 -10.82 -2.28
N VAL A 193 15.45 -11.71 -3.10
CA VAL A 193 15.48 -13.17 -2.88
C VAL A 193 16.66 -13.52 -1.95
N PRO A 194 16.55 -14.49 -1.01
CA PRO A 194 15.49 -15.48 -0.85
C PRO A 194 14.25 -14.97 -0.11
N LEU A 195 13.08 -15.44 -0.56
CA LEU A 195 11.80 -15.16 0.09
C LEU A 195 11.72 -15.83 1.46
N ASP A 196 11.33 -15.08 2.49
CA ASP A 196 11.09 -15.59 3.84
C ASP A 196 10.10 -16.79 3.79
N PRO A 197 10.39 -17.92 4.47
CA PRO A 197 9.52 -19.09 4.53
C PRO A 197 8.03 -18.79 4.81
N LYS A 198 7.73 -17.73 5.58
CA LYS A 198 6.35 -17.28 5.84
C LYS A 198 5.63 -16.88 4.55
N PHE A 199 6.30 -16.21 3.61
CA PHE A 199 5.74 -15.88 2.30
C PHE A 199 5.48 -17.14 1.49
N GLN A 200 6.43 -18.07 1.49
CA GLN A 200 6.33 -19.31 0.74
C GLN A 200 5.09 -20.12 1.14
N ARG A 201 4.84 -20.28 2.45
CA ARG A 201 3.66 -20.99 2.95
C ARG A 201 2.35 -20.31 2.54
N LYS A 202 2.28 -18.98 2.60
CA LYS A 202 1.09 -18.21 2.20
C LYS A 202 0.83 -18.31 0.71
N MET A 203 1.87 -18.28 -0.11
CA MET A 203 1.77 -18.49 -1.55
C MET A 203 1.30 -19.90 -1.89
N ILE A 204 1.87 -20.93 -1.26
CA ILE A 204 1.42 -22.32 -1.47
C ILE A 204 -0.05 -22.47 -1.10
N PHE A 205 -0.48 -21.89 0.02
CA PHE A 205 -1.89 -21.88 0.41
C PHE A 205 -2.77 -21.21 -0.64
N PHE A 206 -2.40 -20.01 -1.09
CA PHE A 206 -3.10 -19.29 -2.15
C PHE A 206 -3.25 -20.14 -3.41
N LEU A 207 -2.15 -20.73 -3.91
CA LEU A 207 -2.15 -21.54 -5.13
C LEU A 207 -3.02 -22.79 -5.01
N LYS A 208 -2.96 -23.48 -3.86
CA LYS A 208 -3.71 -24.72 -3.63
C LYS A 208 -5.19 -24.50 -3.32
N LYS A 209 -5.55 -23.37 -2.69
CA LYS A 209 -6.88 -23.19 -2.07
C LYS A 209 -7.68 -22.02 -2.60
N GLN A 210 -7.05 -20.99 -3.16
CA GLN A 210 -7.71 -19.72 -3.47
C GLN A 210 -7.49 -19.21 -4.89
N LEU A 211 -6.69 -19.90 -5.71
CA LEU A 211 -6.38 -19.48 -7.07
C LEU A 211 -7.64 -19.17 -7.91
N LEU A 212 -8.65 -20.04 -7.84
CA LEU A 212 -9.90 -19.85 -8.58
C LEU A 212 -10.73 -18.68 -8.04
N TYR A 213 -10.75 -18.45 -6.73
CA TYR A 213 -11.45 -17.32 -6.12
C TYR A 213 -10.79 -15.99 -6.49
N TRP A 214 -9.46 -15.99 -6.61
CA TRP A 214 -8.72 -14.83 -7.11
C TRP A 214 -9.00 -14.56 -8.59
N LEU A 215 -9.05 -15.60 -9.44
CA LEU A 215 -9.45 -15.43 -10.85
C LEU A 215 -10.89 -14.90 -10.98
N GLU A 216 -11.80 -15.31 -10.08
CA GLU A 216 -13.16 -14.77 -10.02
C GLU A 216 -13.13 -13.26 -9.75
N VAL A 217 -12.36 -12.80 -8.76
CA VAL A 217 -12.19 -11.37 -8.46
C VAL A 217 -11.60 -10.62 -9.65
N LEU A 218 -10.53 -11.13 -10.27
CA LEU A 218 -9.96 -10.50 -11.45
C LEU A 218 -10.96 -10.45 -12.62
N SER A 219 -11.78 -11.49 -12.79
CA SER A 219 -12.81 -11.55 -13.83
C SER A 219 -13.84 -10.43 -13.69
N VAL A 220 -14.39 -10.25 -12.49
CA VAL A 220 -15.40 -9.21 -12.25
C VAL A 220 -14.79 -7.80 -12.24
N LEU A 221 -13.51 -7.67 -11.89
CA LEU A 221 -12.77 -6.41 -11.98
C LEU A 221 -12.24 -6.09 -13.39
N LYS A 222 -12.39 -7.01 -14.37
CA LYS A 222 -11.85 -6.91 -15.74
C LYS A 222 -10.32 -6.85 -15.82
N GLU A 223 -9.64 -7.58 -14.93
CA GLU A 223 -8.18 -7.55 -14.72
C GLU A 223 -7.52 -8.94 -14.93
N VAL A 224 -8.19 -9.85 -15.64
CA VAL A 224 -7.71 -11.24 -15.87
C VAL A 224 -6.40 -11.29 -16.65
N ASN A 225 -6.10 -10.25 -17.44
CA ASN A 225 -4.86 -10.08 -18.19
C ASN A 225 -3.61 -10.10 -17.29
N ILE A 226 -3.73 -9.82 -15.99
CA ILE A 226 -2.60 -9.87 -15.05
C ILE A 226 -2.20 -11.33 -14.74
N ALA A 227 -3.15 -12.27 -14.82
CA ALA A 227 -2.94 -13.63 -14.31
C ALA A 227 -1.82 -14.44 -15.00
N PRO A 228 -1.67 -14.42 -16.33
CA PRO A 228 -0.62 -15.19 -17.00
C PRO A 228 0.79 -14.79 -16.56
N SER A 229 1.06 -13.48 -16.44
CA SER A 229 2.37 -12.97 -16.01
C SER A 229 2.72 -13.39 -14.59
N MET A 230 1.72 -13.40 -13.70
CA MET A 230 1.88 -13.88 -12.34
C MET A 230 2.18 -15.38 -12.29
N LEU A 231 1.38 -16.21 -12.97
CA LEU A 231 1.55 -17.66 -12.97
C LEU A 231 2.91 -18.05 -13.52
N SER A 232 3.36 -17.40 -14.60
CA SER A 232 4.71 -17.60 -15.15
C SER A 232 5.80 -17.33 -14.12
N LEU A 233 5.67 -16.26 -13.32
CA LEU A 233 6.65 -15.92 -12.30
C LEU A 233 6.69 -16.93 -11.14
N ILE A 234 5.53 -17.44 -10.71
CA ILE A 234 5.45 -18.48 -9.68
C ILE A 234 6.20 -19.74 -10.11
N LEU A 235 6.06 -20.14 -11.39
CA LEU A 235 6.79 -21.27 -11.97
C LEU A 235 8.30 -21.01 -11.93
N LYS A 236 8.74 -19.80 -12.30
CA LYS A 236 10.17 -19.40 -12.28
C LYS A 236 10.78 -19.41 -10.90
N LEU A 237 10.03 -19.04 -9.87
CA LEU A 237 10.48 -19.05 -8.47
C LEU A 237 10.67 -20.47 -7.90
N LYS A 238 10.56 -21.52 -8.73
CA LYS A 238 10.67 -22.95 -8.35
C LYS A 238 9.77 -23.32 -7.15
N MET A 239 8.70 -22.57 -6.93
CA MET A 239 7.77 -22.84 -5.82
C MET A 239 6.96 -24.12 -6.03
N VAL A 240 6.94 -24.64 -7.26
CA VAL A 240 6.17 -25.80 -7.69
C VAL A 240 6.73 -27.12 -7.17
N SER A 241 8.04 -27.22 -6.89
CA SER A 241 8.63 -28.43 -6.32
C SER A 241 8.12 -28.77 -4.91
N ASN A 242 7.47 -27.82 -4.23
CA ASN A 242 6.84 -28.00 -2.92
C ASN A 242 5.30 -28.17 -2.99
N ILE A 243 4.69 -28.08 -4.18
CA ILE A 243 3.24 -28.22 -4.35
C ILE A 243 2.83 -29.70 -4.40
N THR A 244 3.72 -30.59 -4.85
CA THR A 244 3.48 -32.03 -5.00
C THR A 244 3.61 -32.84 -3.71
N SER A 245 4.09 -32.26 -2.61
CA SER A 245 4.10 -32.94 -1.32
C SER A 245 2.69 -33.06 -0.75
N PRO A 246 2.23 -34.28 -0.38
CA PRO A 246 1.00 -34.46 0.38
C PRO A 246 1.14 -33.80 1.76
N LEU A 247 0.02 -33.33 2.30
CA LEU A 247 -0.09 -32.85 3.69
C LEU A 247 0.18 -33.99 4.68
#